data_AF-A0A1V4VXJ0-F1
#
_entry.id   AF-A0A1V4VXJ0-F1
#
_cell.length_a   1.000
_cell.length_b   1.000
_cell.length_c   1.000
_cell.angle_alpha   90.00
_cell.angle_beta   90.00
_cell.angle_gamma   90.00
#
_symmetry.space_group_name_H-M   'P 1'
#
loop_
_entity.id
_entity.type
_entity.pdbx_description
1 polymer ?
#
loop_
_entity_poly.entity_id
_entity_poly.type
_entity_poly.pdbx_seq_one_letter_code
_entity_poly.pdbx_strand_id
1 'polypeptide(L)'
;MSEKELFGFTPQEVDLIRKTVGKDAINEDEFRRFLYRANKLGLNPLDGTIHLQARNRKTPEGKWEKVNVIIIGIDGFRAVGDSTGKLAGIKRDVIRNEKGQLTHAWAEVYRSDWKEPAREVVSLREYVQVKDGHPISLWETKPETMLKKCAEAGAHRMAWASALAGIYIPEEMPEGEESGKNGKSKGKNDEPKTEPSRTEKPKGDTVEPPQTEQPKEVLKTELPKSETQKEQPEADPPKAEQPKTNPEKQPKQSGEQPPVEPFEGEVVIMDPPEAVKDGWKKLTAFAVVAEETVTLFNNEGLLDKLGSKDLVLIHGDKRGSNIKVKMVSVMQKADEGGEKSSEEPKNEAGKPSEEPKESKTESKDSVLKSGVFAITLKSAPAPAVKSGEDVIYARVEVNNETVLMVAREGYREILKTLSEGATVKINGRLVREGERKVLYFEGFVEASAA
;
A
#
# COMPACT_ATOMS: atom_id res chain seq x y z
N MET A 1 -27.97 8.15 0.95
CA MET A 1 -26.81 8.30 1.86
C MET A 1 -25.68 7.51 1.21
N SER A 2 -24.61 8.16 0.76
CA SER A 2 -23.48 7.43 0.20
C SER A 2 -22.78 6.68 1.34
N GLU A 3 -22.85 5.37 1.32
CA GLU A 3 -22.03 4.53 2.19
C GLU A 3 -20.56 4.89 2.00
N LYS A 4 -19.83 5.11 3.09
CA LYS A 4 -18.42 5.49 3.02
C LYS A 4 -17.60 4.33 2.44
N GLU A 5 -16.94 4.58 1.32
CA GLU A 5 -16.02 3.62 0.70
C GLU A 5 -14.74 3.48 1.51
N LEU A 6 -14.27 2.25 1.72
CA LEU A 6 -12.97 1.94 2.30
C LEU A 6 -11.98 1.66 1.16
N PHE A 7 -10.97 2.53 1.00
CA PHE A 7 -9.97 2.43 -0.08
C PHE A 7 -10.59 2.22 -1.47
N GLY A 8 -11.67 2.93 -1.81
CA GLY A 8 -12.33 2.83 -3.12
C GLY A 8 -13.20 1.59 -3.30
N PHE A 9 -13.50 0.84 -2.23
CA PHE A 9 -14.46 -0.25 -2.22
C PHE A 9 -15.67 0.11 -1.36
N THR A 10 -16.87 -0.19 -1.86
CA THR A 10 -18.13 -0.07 -1.12
C THR A 10 -18.16 -1.06 0.06
N PRO A 11 -18.98 -0.82 1.11
CA PRO A 11 -19.09 -1.76 2.23
C PRO A 11 -19.48 -3.19 1.80
N GLN A 12 -20.32 -3.33 0.77
CA GLN A 12 -20.73 -4.62 0.21
C GLN A 12 -19.56 -5.32 -0.47
N GLU A 13 -18.73 -4.58 -1.22
CA GLU A 13 -17.52 -5.13 -1.83
C GLU A 13 -16.50 -5.53 -0.77
N VAL A 14 -16.29 -4.71 0.26
CA VAL A 14 -15.40 -5.03 1.38
C VAL A 14 -15.85 -6.32 2.08
N ASP A 15 -17.14 -6.48 2.35
CA ASP A 15 -17.70 -7.69 2.95
C ASP A 15 -17.55 -8.91 2.02
N LEU A 16 -17.80 -8.75 0.72
CA LEU A 16 -17.60 -9.81 -0.27
C LEU A 16 -16.13 -10.23 -0.37
N ILE A 17 -15.20 -9.28 -0.48
CA ILE A 17 -13.76 -9.52 -0.54
C ILE A 17 -13.33 -10.26 0.73
N ARG A 18 -13.74 -9.79 1.91
CA ARG A 18 -13.44 -10.42 3.20
C ARG A 18 -13.91 -11.88 3.25
N LYS A 19 -15.15 -12.14 2.84
CA LYS A 19 -15.76 -13.48 2.88
C LYS A 19 -15.24 -14.44 1.82
N THR A 20 -14.57 -13.95 0.78
CA THR A 20 -14.13 -14.77 -0.36
C THR A 20 -12.61 -14.87 -0.43
N VAL A 21 -11.93 -13.81 -0.87
CA VAL A 21 -10.49 -13.77 -1.18
C VAL A 21 -9.63 -13.22 -0.04
N GLY A 22 -10.25 -12.60 0.97
CA GLY A 22 -9.59 -12.00 2.13
C GLY A 22 -9.49 -12.90 3.37
N LYS A 23 -9.89 -14.17 3.27
CA LYS A 23 -9.94 -15.12 4.41
C LYS A 23 -8.59 -15.35 5.09
N ASP A 24 -7.52 -15.12 4.36
CA ASP A 24 -6.16 -15.31 4.83
C ASP A 24 -5.65 -14.14 5.68
N ALA A 25 -6.40 -13.05 5.81
CA ALA A 25 -6.03 -11.96 6.70
C ALA A 25 -5.90 -12.44 8.15
N ILE A 26 -4.74 -12.22 8.75
CA ILE A 26 -4.43 -12.60 10.12
C ILE A 26 -5.15 -11.68 11.11
N ASN A 27 -5.33 -10.42 10.73
CA ASN A 27 -6.06 -9.41 11.50
C ASN A 27 -6.68 -8.36 10.57
N GLU A 28 -7.41 -7.42 11.16
CA GLU A 28 -8.11 -6.37 10.42
C GLU A 28 -7.18 -5.39 9.70
N ASP A 29 -6.01 -5.11 10.28
CA ASP A 29 -5.03 -4.20 9.72
C ASP A 29 -4.37 -4.79 8.46
N GLU A 30 -4.08 -6.09 8.48
CA GLU A 30 -3.56 -6.85 7.34
C GLU A 30 -4.58 -6.91 6.19
N PHE A 31 -5.86 -7.09 6.52
CA PHE A 31 -6.93 -7.03 5.53
C PHE A 31 -7.04 -5.63 4.91
N ARG A 32 -6.97 -4.58 5.74
CA ARG A 32 -6.98 -3.19 5.27
C ARG A 32 -5.76 -2.86 4.43
N ARG A 33 -4.56 -3.33 4.79
CA ARG A 33 -3.34 -3.18 3.99
C ARG A 33 -3.51 -3.81 2.60
N PHE A 34 -4.12 -4.98 2.53
CA PHE A 34 -4.43 -5.65 1.27
C PHE A 34 -5.37 -4.81 0.39
N LEU A 35 -6.47 -4.30 0.94
CA LEU A 35 -7.39 -3.42 0.20
C LEU A 35 -6.72 -2.13 -0.26
N TYR A 36 -5.94 -1.49 0.60
CA TYR A 36 -5.17 -0.30 0.26
C TYR A 36 -4.22 -0.58 -0.90
N ARG A 37 -3.47 -1.69 -0.86
CA ARG A 37 -2.53 -2.05 -1.93
C ARG A 37 -3.25 -2.36 -3.23
N ALA A 38 -4.37 -3.07 -3.18
CA ALA A 38 -5.19 -3.34 -4.36
C ALA A 38 -5.67 -2.05 -5.04
N ASN A 39 -6.25 -1.14 -4.26
CA ASN A 39 -6.70 0.16 -4.77
C ASN A 39 -5.56 1.01 -5.33
N LYS A 40 -4.43 1.09 -4.62
CA LYS A 40 -3.27 1.88 -5.06
C LYS A 40 -2.70 1.42 -6.39
N LEU A 41 -2.80 0.13 -6.70
CA LEU A 41 -2.36 -0.48 -7.94
C LEU A 41 -3.43 -0.48 -9.04
N GLY A 42 -4.65 -0.02 -8.73
CA GLY A 42 -5.78 -0.12 -9.65
C GLY A 42 -6.22 -1.57 -9.92
N LEU A 43 -5.95 -2.48 -8.98
CA LEU A 43 -6.31 -3.89 -9.10
C LEU A 43 -7.55 -4.21 -8.26
N ASN A 44 -8.37 -5.11 -8.77
CA ASN A 44 -9.53 -5.63 -8.05
C ASN A 44 -9.20 -6.98 -7.40
N PRO A 45 -9.33 -7.12 -6.06
CA PRO A 45 -9.15 -8.38 -5.36
C PRO A 45 -10.02 -9.54 -5.88
N LEU A 46 -11.19 -9.24 -6.44
CA LEU A 46 -12.14 -10.25 -6.91
C LEU A 46 -11.79 -10.80 -8.30
N ASP A 47 -10.95 -10.11 -9.07
CA ASP A 47 -10.54 -10.54 -10.41
C ASP A 47 -9.40 -11.59 -10.37
N GLY A 48 -8.86 -11.85 -9.17
CA GLY A 48 -7.78 -12.83 -8.99
C GLY A 48 -6.42 -12.38 -9.53
N THR A 49 -6.22 -11.07 -9.66
CA THR A 49 -4.93 -10.48 -10.08
C THR A 49 -4.04 -10.10 -8.89
N ILE A 50 -4.63 -9.90 -7.71
CA ILE A 50 -3.96 -9.64 -6.44
C ILE A 50 -4.55 -10.54 -5.35
N HIS A 51 -3.68 -11.12 -4.51
CA HIS A 51 -4.06 -12.08 -3.50
C HIS A 51 -3.41 -11.76 -2.15
N LEU A 52 -4.19 -11.96 -1.08
CA LEU A 52 -3.68 -12.02 0.28
C LEU A 52 -3.46 -13.49 0.64
N GLN A 53 -2.24 -13.83 1.07
CA GLN A 53 -1.92 -15.19 1.53
C GLN A 53 -1.36 -15.15 2.94
N ALA A 54 -1.77 -16.09 3.78
CA ALA A 54 -1.13 -16.31 5.07
C ALA A 54 -0.03 -17.37 4.90
N ARG A 55 1.19 -17.05 5.31
CA ARG A 55 2.35 -17.95 5.22
C ARG A 55 2.99 -18.12 6.59
N ASN A 56 3.52 -19.30 6.86
CA ASN A 56 4.36 -19.49 8.04
C ASN A 56 5.79 -19.10 7.71
N ARG A 57 6.39 -18.27 8.54
CA ARG A 57 7.80 -17.88 8.49
C ARG A 57 8.48 -18.38 9.75
N LYS A 58 9.68 -18.92 9.60
CA LYS A 58 10.53 -19.26 10.73
C LYS A 58 11.33 -18.02 11.13
N THR A 59 11.19 -17.59 12.37
CA THR A 59 11.98 -16.48 12.93
C THR A 59 13.43 -16.92 13.13
N PRO A 60 14.38 -15.98 13.29
CA PRO A 60 15.78 -16.32 13.62
C PRO A 60 15.90 -17.19 14.88
N GLU A 61 14.97 -17.07 15.81
CA GLU A 61 14.89 -17.84 17.06
C GLU A 61 14.27 -19.24 16.87
N GLY A 62 13.94 -19.61 15.62
CA GLY A 62 13.40 -20.92 15.26
C GLY A 62 11.91 -21.09 15.51
N LYS A 63 11.19 -20.02 15.90
CA LYS A 63 9.73 -20.06 16.10
C LYS A 63 9.00 -19.89 14.77
N TRP A 64 7.84 -20.52 14.65
CA TRP A 64 6.95 -20.31 13.53
C TRP A 64 6.00 -19.15 13.83
N GLU A 65 6.00 -18.15 12.96
CA GLU A 65 5.04 -17.06 12.97
C GLU A 65 4.21 -17.08 11.68
N LYS A 66 2.94 -16.70 11.79
CA LYS A 66 2.09 -16.49 10.63
C LYS A 66 2.28 -15.06 10.16
N VAL A 67 2.58 -14.87 8.88
CA VAL A 67 2.75 -13.57 8.23
C VAL A 67 1.81 -13.48 7.04
N ASN A 68 1.28 -12.29 6.77
CA ASN A 68 0.50 -12.04 5.56
C ASN A 68 1.42 -11.52 4.47
N VAL A 69 1.26 -12.10 3.27
CA VAL A 69 2.00 -11.71 2.08
C VAL A 69 1.01 -11.36 0.99
N ILE A 70 1.22 -10.21 0.34
CA ILE A 70 0.43 -9.78 -0.81
C ILE A 70 1.19 -10.22 -2.05
N ILE A 71 0.53 -10.99 -2.90
CA ILE A 71 1.12 -11.58 -4.10
C ILE A 71 0.27 -11.16 -5.29
N ILE A 72 0.92 -10.83 -6.41
CA ILE A 72 0.25 -10.41 -7.64
C ILE A 72 0.53 -11.45 -8.72
N GLY A 73 -0.49 -11.84 -9.47
CA GLY A 73 -0.30 -12.71 -10.64
C GLY A 73 0.35 -11.93 -11.78
N ILE A 74 0.96 -12.62 -12.75
CA ILE A 74 1.60 -11.93 -13.90
C ILE A 74 0.64 -11.00 -14.65
N ASP A 75 -0.65 -11.33 -14.71
CA ASP A 75 -1.66 -10.48 -15.36
C ASP A 75 -1.96 -9.21 -14.54
N GLY A 76 -1.77 -9.23 -13.22
CA GLY A 76 -1.82 -8.03 -12.39
C GLY A 76 -0.67 -7.07 -12.68
N PHE A 77 0.54 -7.59 -12.91
CA PHE A 77 1.69 -6.78 -13.35
C PHE A 77 1.41 -6.09 -14.71
N ARG A 78 0.78 -6.83 -15.63
CA ARG A 78 0.36 -6.29 -16.93
C ARG A 78 -0.72 -5.23 -16.77
N ALA A 79 -1.74 -5.48 -15.96
CA ALA A 79 -2.83 -4.53 -15.70
C ALA A 79 -2.30 -3.22 -15.09
N VAL A 80 -1.35 -3.29 -14.15
CA VAL A 80 -0.67 -2.10 -13.62
C VAL A 80 0.01 -1.33 -14.76
N GLY A 81 0.78 -2.01 -15.61
CA GLY A 81 1.43 -1.36 -16.75
C GLY A 81 0.43 -0.73 -17.74
N ASP A 82 -0.62 -1.47 -18.10
CA ASP A 82 -1.65 -1.07 -19.06
C ASP A 82 -2.44 0.15 -18.56
N SER A 83 -2.81 0.18 -17.27
CA SER A 83 -3.52 1.29 -16.65
C SER A 83 -2.78 2.64 -16.74
N THR A 84 -1.45 2.62 -16.91
CA THR A 84 -0.66 3.84 -17.08
C THR A 84 -0.75 4.42 -18.49
N GLY A 85 -1.28 3.67 -19.46
CA GLY A 85 -1.27 4.00 -20.89
C GLY A 85 0.13 3.95 -21.52
N LYS A 86 1.13 3.43 -20.79
CA LYS A 86 2.54 3.42 -21.22
C LYS A 86 3.07 2.05 -21.61
N LEU A 87 2.39 0.96 -21.27
CA LEU A 87 2.80 -0.38 -21.69
C LEU A 87 2.71 -0.50 -23.22
N ALA A 88 3.85 -0.57 -23.89
CA ALA A 88 3.94 -0.56 -25.35
C ALA A 88 4.21 -1.95 -25.96
N GLY A 89 4.51 -2.95 -25.14
CA GLY A 89 4.74 -4.31 -25.60
C GLY A 89 5.54 -5.14 -24.59
N ILE A 90 5.49 -6.45 -24.76
CA ILE A 90 6.23 -7.42 -23.95
C ILE A 90 6.82 -8.46 -24.89
N LYS A 91 8.13 -8.71 -24.76
CA LYS A 91 8.80 -9.86 -25.38
C LYS A 91 9.40 -10.72 -24.29
N ARG A 92 9.38 -12.04 -24.47
CA ARG A 92 10.00 -12.96 -23.54
C ARG A 92 10.29 -14.28 -24.23
N ASP A 93 11.38 -14.92 -23.87
CA ASP A 93 11.73 -16.25 -24.36
C ASP A 93 12.65 -16.96 -23.36
N VAL A 94 13.03 -18.19 -23.69
CA VAL A 94 13.98 -18.99 -22.91
C VAL A 94 15.34 -19.09 -23.59
N ILE A 95 16.35 -19.32 -22.76
CA ILE A 95 17.70 -19.67 -23.20
C ILE A 95 17.91 -21.14 -22.86
N ARG A 96 18.37 -21.90 -23.86
CA ARG A 96 18.72 -23.31 -23.73
C ARG A 96 20.22 -23.49 -23.95
N ASN A 97 20.84 -24.43 -23.26
CA ASN A 97 22.23 -24.80 -23.51
C ASN A 97 22.36 -25.61 -24.81
N GLU A 98 23.61 -25.94 -25.18
CA GLU A 98 23.92 -26.75 -26.38
C GLU A 98 23.22 -28.13 -26.40
N LYS A 99 22.84 -28.64 -25.23
CA LYS A 99 22.11 -29.91 -25.07
C LYS A 99 20.58 -29.74 -25.15
N GLY A 100 20.10 -28.54 -25.45
CA GLY A 100 18.66 -28.21 -25.51
C GLY A 100 17.98 -28.06 -24.15
N GLN A 101 18.73 -28.07 -23.05
CA GLN A 101 18.19 -27.98 -21.70
C GLN A 101 17.90 -26.52 -21.33
N LEU A 102 16.75 -26.26 -20.72
CA LEU A 102 16.38 -24.93 -20.21
C LEU A 102 17.37 -24.48 -19.14
N THR A 103 17.96 -23.29 -19.32
CA THR A 103 18.89 -22.71 -18.34
C THR A 103 18.44 -21.35 -17.82
N HIS A 104 17.88 -20.50 -18.67
CA HIS A 104 17.45 -19.16 -18.30
C HIS A 104 16.15 -18.80 -19.02
N ALA A 105 15.49 -17.74 -18.58
CA ALA A 105 14.50 -17.00 -19.37
C ALA A 105 14.83 -15.52 -19.33
N TRP A 106 14.38 -14.80 -20.34
CA TRP A 106 14.49 -13.34 -20.38
C TRP A 106 13.15 -12.73 -20.74
N ALA A 107 12.96 -11.49 -20.30
CA ALA A 107 11.83 -10.66 -20.72
C ALA A 107 12.27 -9.23 -20.93
N GLU A 108 11.59 -8.58 -21.87
CA GLU A 108 11.69 -7.17 -22.19
C GLU A 108 10.30 -6.56 -22.11
N VAL A 109 10.14 -5.56 -21.25
CA VAL A 109 8.90 -4.80 -21.13
C VAL A 109 9.14 -3.40 -21.66
N TYR A 110 8.37 -3.04 -22.67
CA TYR A 110 8.53 -1.78 -23.40
C TYR A 110 7.58 -0.74 -22.82
N ARG A 111 8.12 0.46 -22.62
CA ARG A 111 7.34 1.65 -22.29
C ARG A 111 7.37 2.63 -23.45
N SER A 112 6.23 3.25 -23.75
CA SER A 112 6.12 4.23 -24.84
C SER A 112 6.96 5.49 -24.61
N ASP A 113 7.31 5.78 -23.35
CA ASP A 113 8.13 6.93 -22.95
C ASP A 113 9.62 6.61 -22.78
N TRP A 114 10.05 5.38 -23.07
CA TRP A 114 11.45 4.94 -22.96
C TRP A 114 12.06 4.64 -24.33
N LYS A 115 13.37 4.82 -24.45
CA LYS A 115 14.12 4.42 -25.66
C LYS A 115 14.43 2.92 -25.66
N GLU A 116 14.82 2.39 -24.51
CA GLU A 116 15.19 0.99 -24.32
C GLU A 116 14.18 0.31 -23.39
N PRO A 117 13.88 -0.99 -23.56
CA PRO A 117 12.98 -1.71 -22.67
C PRO A 117 13.62 -1.96 -21.31
N ALA A 118 12.78 -2.15 -20.29
CA ALA A 118 13.21 -2.83 -19.08
C ALA A 118 13.49 -4.30 -19.42
N ARG A 119 14.72 -4.78 -19.18
CA ARG A 119 15.14 -6.12 -19.56
C ARG A 119 15.69 -6.90 -18.37
N GLU A 120 15.10 -8.06 -18.12
CA GLU A 120 15.50 -8.98 -17.03
C GLU A 120 15.89 -10.35 -17.60
N VAL A 121 16.89 -10.98 -17.00
CA VAL A 121 17.28 -12.37 -17.30
C VAL A 121 17.38 -13.14 -16.00
N VAL A 122 16.67 -14.27 -15.90
CA VAL A 122 16.60 -15.10 -14.70
C VAL A 122 17.12 -16.51 -14.96
N SER A 123 17.83 -17.08 -14.00
CA SER A 123 18.35 -18.45 -14.09
C SER A 123 17.36 -19.46 -13.54
N LEU A 124 17.16 -20.57 -14.25
CA LEU A 124 16.36 -21.68 -13.76
C LEU A 124 16.89 -22.19 -12.41
N ARG A 125 18.21 -22.23 -12.24
CA ARG A 125 18.87 -22.73 -11.03
C ARG A 125 18.49 -21.94 -9.78
N GLU A 126 18.30 -20.63 -9.92
CA GLU A 126 18.03 -19.72 -8.79
C GLU A 126 16.54 -19.67 -8.45
N TYR A 127 15.67 -19.83 -9.45
CA TYR A 127 14.23 -19.65 -9.27
C TYR A 127 13.44 -20.94 -9.12
N VAL A 128 13.96 -22.08 -9.59
CA VAL A 128 13.23 -23.35 -9.50
C VAL A 128 12.94 -23.69 -8.04
N GLN A 129 11.66 -23.80 -7.71
CA GLN A 129 11.24 -24.22 -6.38
C GLN A 129 11.37 -25.73 -6.29
N VAL A 130 12.16 -26.19 -5.32
CA VAL A 130 12.45 -27.60 -5.09
C VAL A 130 12.04 -28.01 -3.68
N LYS A 131 11.52 -29.23 -3.55
CA LYS A 131 11.21 -29.88 -2.28
C LYS A 131 11.74 -31.30 -2.33
N ASP A 132 12.44 -31.70 -1.28
CA ASP A 132 13.10 -33.00 -1.20
C ASP A 132 14.00 -33.32 -2.42
N GLY A 133 14.63 -32.29 -2.98
CA GLY A 133 15.52 -32.41 -4.15
C GLY A 133 14.83 -32.42 -5.52
N HIS A 134 13.50 -32.32 -5.58
CA HIS A 134 12.72 -32.37 -6.82
C HIS A 134 11.94 -31.06 -7.04
N PRO A 135 11.83 -30.55 -8.30
CA PRO A 135 10.95 -29.43 -8.61
C PRO A 135 9.51 -29.71 -8.22
N ILE A 136 8.80 -28.71 -7.69
CA ILE A 136 7.42 -28.87 -7.22
C ILE A 136 6.37 -28.39 -8.23
N SER A 137 5.20 -29.03 -8.23
CA SER A 137 3.99 -28.50 -8.87
C SER A 137 4.21 -28.13 -10.35
N LEU A 138 3.92 -26.88 -10.72
CA LEU A 138 4.08 -26.36 -12.08
C LEU A 138 5.56 -26.18 -12.49
N TRP A 139 6.52 -26.17 -11.56
CA TRP A 139 7.94 -26.15 -11.90
C TRP A 139 8.42 -27.48 -12.48
N GLU A 140 7.80 -28.60 -12.11
CA GLU A 140 8.10 -29.91 -12.69
C GLU A 140 7.52 -30.04 -14.10
N THR A 141 6.27 -29.62 -14.28
CA THR A 141 5.52 -29.88 -15.51
C THR A 141 5.54 -28.74 -16.53
N LYS A 142 5.81 -27.50 -16.10
CA LYS A 142 5.82 -26.29 -16.94
C LYS A 142 6.97 -25.31 -16.61
N PRO A 143 8.22 -25.77 -16.45
CA PRO A 143 9.33 -24.93 -15.96
C PRO A 143 9.60 -23.71 -16.84
N GLU A 144 9.47 -23.84 -18.17
CA GLU A 144 9.64 -22.72 -19.09
C GLU A 144 8.59 -21.62 -18.88
N THR A 145 7.32 -21.99 -18.66
CA THR A 145 6.25 -21.01 -18.39
C THR A 145 6.51 -20.29 -17.08
N MET A 146 6.92 -21.01 -16.03
CA MET A 146 7.20 -20.43 -14.72
C MET A 146 8.37 -19.45 -14.80
N LEU A 147 9.46 -19.85 -15.44
CA LEU A 147 10.66 -19.02 -15.56
C LEU A 147 10.42 -17.76 -16.40
N LYS A 148 9.62 -17.86 -17.48
CA LYS A 148 9.19 -16.69 -18.28
C LYS A 148 8.35 -15.72 -17.47
N LYS A 149 7.51 -16.19 -16.54
CA LYS A 149 6.76 -15.30 -15.64
C LYS A 149 7.68 -14.57 -14.67
N CYS A 150 8.66 -15.24 -14.08
CA CYS A 150 9.64 -14.59 -13.19
C CYS A 150 10.43 -13.51 -13.93
N ALA A 151 10.94 -13.81 -15.13
CA ALA A 151 11.63 -12.83 -15.97
C ALA A 151 10.76 -11.60 -16.25
N GLU A 152 9.50 -11.82 -16.66
CA GLU A 152 8.57 -10.76 -17.00
C GLU A 152 8.17 -9.92 -15.77
N ALA A 153 7.96 -10.55 -14.61
CA ALA A 153 7.70 -9.84 -13.36
C ALA A 153 8.87 -8.92 -12.96
N GLY A 154 10.11 -9.42 -13.07
CA GLY A 154 11.31 -8.60 -12.84
C GLY A 154 11.42 -7.42 -13.81
N ALA A 155 11.16 -7.66 -15.10
CA ALA A 155 11.14 -6.60 -16.10
C ALA A 155 10.03 -5.56 -15.84
N HIS A 156 8.83 -5.97 -15.42
CA HIS A 156 7.79 -5.03 -14.99
C HIS A 156 8.18 -4.23 -13.75
N ARG A 157 8.83 -4.86 -12.74
CA ARG A 157 9.33 -4.12 -11.57
C ARG A 157 10.34 -3.05 -11.95
N MET A 158 11.21 -3.31 -12.92
CA MET A 158 12.09 -2.27 -13.46
C MET A 158 11.30 -1.18 -14.19
N ALA A 159 10.32 -1.56 -15.01
CA ALA A 159 9.52 -0.62 -15.78
C ALA A 159 8.63 0.27 -14.90
N TRP A 160 8.06 -0.21 -13.79
CA TRP A 160 7.22 0.59 -12.88
C TRP A 160 7.67 0.44 -11.41
N ALA A 161 8.94 0.77 -11.14
CA ALA A 161 9.58 0.56 -9.83
C ALA A 161 8.80 1.15 -8.65
N SER A 162 8.28 2.38 -8.75
CA SER A 162 7.53 3.00 -7.66
C SER A 162 6.21 2.30 -7.33
N ALA A 163 5.52 1.76 -8.34
CA ALA A 163 4.26 1.06 -8.14
C ALA A 163 4.49 -0.39 -7.68
N LEU A 164 5.44 -1.08 -8.30
CA LEU A 164 5.64 -2.53 -8.14
C LEU A 164 6.77 -2.92 -7.18
N ALA A 165 7.41 -1.95 -6.51
CA ALA A 165 8.39 -2.23 -5.46
C ALA A 165 7.80 -3.15 -4.39
N GLY A 166 8.60 -4.15 -3.96
CA GLY A 166 8.20 -5.10 -2.92
C GLY A 166 7.15 -6.14 -3.34
N ILE A 167 6.70 -6.13 -4.60
CA ILE A 167 5.69 -7.07 -5.09
C ILE A 167 6.37 -8.23 -5.83
N TYR A 168 5.98 -9.45 -5.50
CA TYR A 168 6.43 -10.64 -6.20
C TYR A 168 5.26 -11.47 -6.71
N ILE A 169 5.52 -12.30 -7.70
CA ILE A 169 4.59 -13.33 -8.16
C ILE A 169 4.76 -14.60 -7.31
N PRO A 170 3.76 -15.50 -7.25
CA PRO A 170 3.87 -16.73 -6.47
C PRO A 170 5.08 -17.59 -6.86
N GLU A 171 5.44 -17.58 -8.14
CA GLU A 171 6.55 -18.35 -8.70
C GLU A 171 7.93 -17.89 -8.20
N GLU A 172 8.08 -16.66 -7.70
CA GLU A 172 9.35 -16.14 -7.16
C GLU A 172 9.49 -16.34 -5.65
N MET A 173 8.39 -16.68 -4.98
CA MET A 173 8.42 -16.86 -3.54
C MET A 173 8.62 -18.34 -3.20
N PRO A 174 9.52 -18.67 -2.26
CA PRO A 174 9.63 -20.03 -1.79
C PRO A 174 8.29 -20.51 -1.23
N GLU A 175 8.02 -21.80 -1.37
CA GLU A 175 6.86 -22.43 -0.75
C GLU A 175 6.98 -22.22 0.78
N GLY A 176 5.99 -21.56 1.38
CA GLY A 176 5.92 -21.46 2.83
C GLY A 176 5.63 -22.84 3.41
N GLU A 177 6.24 -23.19 4.55
CA GLU A 177 5.92 -24.46 5.21
C GLU A 177 4.48 -24.42 5.75
N GLU A 178 3.53 -24.96 4.99
CA GLU A 178 2.17 -25.20 5.49
C GLU A 178 2.25 -26.20 6.64
N SER A 179 1.94 -25.75 7.86
CA SER A 179 1.57 -26.66 8.95
C SER A 179 0.26 -27.32 8.55
N GLY A 180 0.31 -28.59 8.16
CA GLY A 180 -0.84 -29.34 7.67
C GLY A 180 -2.07 -29.19 8.57
N LYS A 181 -3.15 -28.68 7.98
CA LYS A 181 -4.56 -29.05 8.22
C LYS A 181 -5.45 -28.14 7.39
N ASN A 182 -5.73 -28.55 6.16
CA ASN A 182 -7.06 -28.44 5.61
C ASN A 182 -7.42 -29.80 5.02
N GLY A 183 -8.16 -30.58 5.82
CA GLY A 183 -8.74 -31.83 5.37
C GLY A 183 -9.66 -31.55 4.19
N LYS A 184 -9.20 -31.88 2.98
CA LYS A 184 -10.12 -32.31 1.93
C LYS A 184 -10.78 -33.58 2.45
N SER A 185 -12.04 -33.46 2.86
CA SER A 185 -12.97 -34.56 2.99
C SER A 185 -13.14 -35.21 1.61
N LYS A 186 -12.22 -36.11 1.25
CA LYS A 186 -12.55 -37.18 0.32
C LYS A 186 -13.43 -38.14 1.10
N GLY A 187 -14.74 -38.08 0.84
CA GLY A 187 -15.64 -39.17 1.17
C GLY A 187 -15.13 -40.44 0.50
N LYS A 188 -14.48 -41.30 1.29
CA LYS A 188 -14.29 -42.71 0.97
C LYS A 188 -15.55 -43.42 1.42
N ASN A 189 -16.32 -43.94 0.47
CA ASN A 189 -17.04 -45.19 0.71
C ASN A 189 -16.09 -46.32 0.31
N ASP A 190 -15.64 -47.08 1.30
CA ASP A 190 -15.05 -48.40 1.11
C ASP A 190 -16.18 -49.42 1.13
N GLU A 191 -16.26 -50.28 0.11
CA GLU A 191 -16.54 -51.72 0.26
C GLU A 191 -16.01 -52.47 -0.98
N PRO A 192 -15.67 -53.79 -0.87
CA PRO A 192 -14.38 -54.28 -1.32
C PRO A 192 -14.40 -55.33 -2.46
N LYS A 193 -13.22 -55.42 -3.11
CA LYS A 193 -12.59 -56.54 -3.87
C LYS A 193 -13.37 -57.23 -5.00
N THR A 194 -12.75 -57.22 -6.19
CA THR A 194 -12.09 -58.41 -6.79
C THR A 194 -11.32 -58.04 -8.06
N GLU A 195 -10.06 -58.47 -8.13
CA GLU A 195 -9.25 -58.62 -9.36
C GLU A 195 -9.61 -59.98 -10.01
N PRO A 196 -9.41 -60.22 -11.33
CA PRO A 196 -8.05 -60.25 -11.89
C PRO A 196 -7.85 -59.89 -13.39
N SER A 197 -6.56 -59.73 -13.71
CA SER A 197 -5.85 -60.14 -14.94
C SER A 197 -5.94 -59.34 -16.25
N ARG A 198 -4.84 -58.61 -16.50
CA ARG A 198 -4.01 -58.53 -17.72
C ARG A 198 -4.40 -59.43 -18.91
N THR A 199 -4.64 -58.84 -20.09
CA THR A 199 -4.01 -59.20 -21.38
C THR A 199 -4.28 -58.16 -22.50
N GLU A 200 -3.19 -57.75 -23.15
CA GLU A 200 -2.95 -57.36 -24.55
C GLU A 200 -3.82 -56.36 -25.36
N LYS A 201 -3.11 -55.50 -26.11
CA LYS A 201 -3.60 -54.64 -27.21
C LYS A 201 -3.89 -55.47 -28.48
N PRO A 202 -4.67 -54.95 -29.44
CA PRO A 202 -4.04 -54.27 -30.59
C PRO A 202 -4.77 -53.00 -31.10
N LYS A 203 -4.05 -52.28 -32.00
CA LYS A 203 -4.44 -51.20 -32.93
C LYS A 203 -5.79 -51.48 -33.62
N GLY A 204 -6.57 -50.54 -34.16
CA GLY A 204 -6.40 -49.14 -34.54
C GLY A 204 -7.64 -48.71 -35.36
N ASP A 205 -7.58 -47.50 -35.90
CA ASP A 205 -8.45 -46.88 -36.92
C ASP A 205 -9.48 -45.82 -36.48
N THR A 206 -9.22 -44.66 -37.08
CA THR A 206 -9.87 -43.36 -37.19
C THR A 206 -11.33 -43.40 -37.65
N VAL A 207 -12.22 -42.59 -37.07
CA VAL A 207 -13.21 -41.73 -37.79
C VAL A 207 -13.67 -40.56 -36.88
N GLU A 208 -13.70 -39.35 -37.44
CA GLU A 208 -14.25 -38.10 -36.85
C GLU A 208 -15.73 -37.89 -37.29
N PRO A 209 -16.41 -36.79 -36.91
CA PRO A 209 -17.50 -36.72 -35.94
C PRO A 209 -18.93 -36.73 -36.55
N PRO A 210 -19.98 -36.65 -35.71
CA PRO A 210 -21.11 -35.80 -36.07
C PRO A 210 -21.57 -34.84 -34.97
N GLN A 211 -22.27 -33.82 -35.47
CA GLN A 211 -22.78 -32.61 -34.86
C GLN A 211 -24.20 -32.77 -34.25
N THR A 212 -24.48 -31.93 -33.24
CA THR A 212 -25.76 -31.28 -32.87
C THR A 212 -26.99 -32.13 -32.49
N GLU A 213 -27.50 -31.94 -31.25
CA GLU A 213 -28.76 -31.23 -30.95
C GLU A 213 -29.13 -31.28 -29.45
N GLN A 214 -29.56 -30.13 -28.92
CA GLN A 214 -30.32 -29.99 -27.67
C GLN A 214 -31.81 -30.23 -27.95
N PRO A 215 -32.61 -30.54 -26.91
CA PRO A 215 -33.76 -29.66 -26.65
C PRO A 215 -33.94 -29.23 -25.18
N LYS A 216 -34.63 -28.09 -25.03
CA LYS A 216 -35.06 -27.39 -23.81
C LYS A 216 -36.47 -27.82 -23.36
N GLU A 217 -36.75 -27.77 -22.05
CA GLU A 217 -38.05 -27.41 -21.42
C GLU A 217 -37.80 -27.25 -19.90
N VAL A 218 -37.79 -26.07 -19.25
CA VAL A 218 -38.86 -25.14 -18.80
C VAL A 218 -40.02 -25.78 -17.99
N LEU A 219 -40.04 -25.59 -16.66
CA LEU A 219 -41.16 -24.94 -15.91
C LEU A 219 -40.91 -24.85 -14.37
N LYS A 220 -41.08 -23.61 -13.85
CA LYS A 220 -41.70 -23.13 -12.56
C LYS A 220 -41.18 -23.66 -11.20
N THR A 221 -40.60 -22.81 -10.35
CA THR A 221 -41.22 -21.89 -9.35
C THR A 221 -41.90 -22.63 -8.17
N GLU A 222 -41.34 -22.51 -6.96
CA GLU A 222 -42.02 -21.99 -5.74
C GLU A 222 -41.12 -22.04 -4.49
N LEU A 223 -41.16 -20.98 -3.68
CA LEU A 223 -40.63 -20.88 -2.31
C LEU A 223 -41.57 -21.59 -1.32
N PRO A 224 -41.09 -21.96 -0.11
CA PRO A 224 -41.93 -21.92 1.07
C PRO A 224 -41.42 -20.92 2.12
N LYS A 225 -42.39 -20.18 2.68
CA LYS A 225 -42.28 -19.38 3.91
C LYS A 225 -42.61 -20.26 5.13
N SER A 226 -41.96 -19.92 6.24
CA SER A 226 -42.47 -19.77 7.62
C SER A 226 -43.57 -20.72 8.12
N GLU A 227 -43.28 -21.41 9.23
CA GLU A 227 -44.26 -21.66 10.29
C GLU A 227 -43.58 -21.73 11.67
N THR A 228 -44.38 -21.36 12.68
CA THR A 228 -44.02 -20.85 14.00
C THR A 228 -44.45 -21.83 15.09
N GLN A 229 -43.66 -22.03 16.16
CA GLN A 229 -44.13 -22.53 17.47
C GLN A 229 -43.32 -21.79 18.58
N LYS A 230 -43.92 -20.81 19.27
CA LYS A 230 -44.64 -20.84 20.57
C LYS A 230 -43.75 -20.87 21.85
N GLU A 231 -43.80 -19.74 22.57
CA GLU A 231 -43.51 -19.43 23.99
C GLU A 231 -44.23 -20.40 24.96
N GLN A 232 -43.98 -20.59 26.28
CA GLN A 232 -43.17 -20.06 27.41
C GLN A 232 -43.39 -21.12 28.59
N PRO A 233 -42.94 -21.01 29.89
CA PRO A 233 -42.62 -19.83 30.69
C PRO A 233 -41.42 -19.92 31.69
N GLU A 234 -41.24 -18.76 32.32
CA GLU A 234 -40.36 -18.22 33.37
C GLU A 234 -40.25 -18.99 34.71
N ALA A 235 -39.09 -18.91 35.36
CA ALA A 235 -38.93 -18.97 36.83
C ALA A 235 -37.60 -18.32 37.29
N ASP A 236 -37.70 -17.26 38.11
CA ASP A 236 -36.65 -16.64 38.95
C ASP A 236 -36.58 -17.34 40.35
N PRO A 237 -35.69 -17.00 41.30
CA PRO A 237 -34.25 -16.64 41.30
C PRO A 237 -33.48 -17.54 42.36
N PRO A 238 -32.23 -17.27 42.85
CA PRO A 238 -32.00 -16.22 43.85
C PRO A 238 -30.60 -15.54 43.83
N LYS A 239 -30.52 -14.47 44.61
CA LYS A 239 -29.43 -13.52 44.84
C LYS A 239 -28.64 -13.91 46.10
N ALA A 240 -27.31 -14.03 46.05
CA ALA A 240 -26.44 -13.92 47.24
C ALA A 240 -24.95 -13.68 46.91
N GLU A 241 -24.43 -12.63 47.56
CA GLU A 241 -23.06 -12.39 48.07
C GLU A 241 -21.81 -12.41 47.17
N GLN A 242 -21.21 -11.22 47.05
CA GLN A 242 -19.82 -11.01 46.69
C GLN A 242 -18.87 -11.45 47.81
N PRO A 243 -17.74 -12.13 47.51
CA PRO A 243 -16.56 -12.04 48.33
C PRO A 243 -15.65 -10.93 47.81
N LYS A 244 -15.38 -9.95 48.67
CA LYS A 244 -14.24 -9.04 48.54
C LYS A 244 -12.95 -9.86 48.69
N THR A 245 -12.10 -9.86 47.67
CA THR A 245 -10.68 -10.21 47.86
C THR A 245 -9.78 -9.14 47.24
N ASN A 246 -8.81 -8.77 48.07
CA ASN A 246 -7.80 -7.73 47.94
C ASN A 246 -6.97 -7.92 46.65
N PRO A 247 -6.61 -6.87 45.88
CA PRO A 247 -5.71 -7.03 44.75
C PRO A 247 -4.29 -7.30 45.28
N GLU A 248 -3.92 -8.58 45.26
CA GLU A 248 -2.55 -9.02 45.44
C GLU A 248 -1.70 -8.41 44.31
N LYS A 249 -0.72 -7.58 44.70
CA LYS A 249 0.25 -6.97 43.80
C LYS A 249 0.98 -8.09 43.04
N GLN A 250 0.59 -8.31 41.78
CA GLN A 250 1.47 -8.99 40.85
C GLN A 250 2.73 -8.13 40.65
N PRO A 251 3.94 -8.71 40.73
CA PRO A 251 5.17 -7.98 40.48
C PRO A 251 5.16 -7.47 39.04
N LYS A 252 5.39 -6.17 38.85
CA LYS A 252 5.67 -5.59 37.53
C LYS A 252 6.88 -6.31 36.95
N GLN A 253 6.65 -7.21 35.99
CA GLN A 253 7.68 -7.57 35.03
C GLN A 253 7.99 -6.29 34.24
N SER A 254 9.15 -5.70 34.56
CA SER A 254 9.78 -4.66 33.77
C SER A 254 10.16 -5.25 32.41
N GLY A 255 9.18 -5.37 31.52
CA GLY A 255 9.45 -5.53 30.09
C GLY A 255 10.23 -4.32 29.64
N GLU A 256 11.43 -4.56 29.14
CA GLU A 256 12.29 -3.55 28.53
C GLU A 256 11.45 -2.80 27.49
N GLN A 257 11.09 -1.56 27.80
CA GLN A 257 10.22 -0.80 26.93
C GLN A 257 10.98 -0.55 25.61
N PRO A 258 10.33 -0.69 24.44
CA PRO A 258 11.03 -0.53 23.16
C PRO A 258 11.77 0.82 23.13
N PRO A 259 12.97 0.88 22.52
CA PRO A 259 13.69 2.12 22.35
C PRO A 259 12.80 3.13 21.60
N VAL A 260 12.97 4.41 21.95
CA VAL A 260 12.29 5.49 21.24
C VAL A 260 13.17 5.86 20.06
N GLU A 261 12.63 5.75 18.85
CA GLU A 261 13.33 6.04 17.61
C GLU A 261 12.63 7.21 16.90
N PRO A 262 13.37 8.16 16.30
CA PRO A 262 12.76 9.19 15.48
C PRO A 262 12.10 8.54 14.26
N PHE A 263 10.89 9.00 13.94
CA PHE A 263 10.14 8.56 12.77
C PHE A 263 9.80 9.77 11.91
N GLU A 264 10.19 9.69 10.65
CA GLU A 264 9.76 10.58 9.58
C GLU A 264 9.21 9.70 8.45
N GLY A 265 7.96 9.91 8.06
CA GLY A 265 7.37 9.07 7.02
C GLY A 265 5.98 9.53 6.58
N GLU A 266 5.67 9.23 5.33
CA GLU A 266 4.33 9.38 4.79
C GLU A 266 3.41 8.34 5.41
N VAL A 267 2.24 8.80 5.86
CA VAL A 267 1.20 7.94 6.38
C VAL A 267 -0.14 8.30 5.75
N VAL A 268 -1.00 7.30 5.57
CA VAL A 268 -2.39 7.49 5.16
C VAL A 268 -3.27 7.32 6.38
N ILE A 269 -4.05 8.35 6.72
CA ILE A 269 -4.97 8.31 7.86
C ILE A 269 -6.07 7.29 7.59
N MET A 270 -6.24 6.32 8.47
CA MET A 270 -7.22 5.25 8.28
C MET A 270 -8.55 5.63 8.92
N ASP A 271 -8.51 6.03 10.19
CA ASP A 271 -9.68 6.36 11.00
C ASP A 271 -9.57 7.79 11.54
N PRO A 272 -10.70 8.49 11.77
CA PRO A 272 -10.67 9.84 12.32
C PRO A 272 -10.14 9.85 13.77
N PRO A 273 -9.70 11.01 14.29
CA PRO A 273 -9.15 11.13 15.63
C PRO A 273 -10.14 10.74 16.73
N GLU A 274 -9.76 9.78 17.57
CA GLU A 274 -10.46 9.41 18.78
C GLU A 274 -9.89 10.12 20.00
N ALA A 275 -10.77 10.65 20.86
CA ALA A 275 -10.36 11.23 22.14
C ALA A 275 -9.96 10.14 23.15
N VAL A 276 -8.88 10.41 23.88
CA VAL A 276 -8.34 9.59 24.97
C VAL A 276 -8.34 10.44 26.25
N LYS A 277 -8.04 9.82 27.40
CA LYS A 277 -7.88 10.52 28.68
C LYS A 277 -6.81 11.62 28.59
N ASP A 278 -6.98 12.66 29.40
CA ASP A 278 -6.02 13.76 29.59
C ASP A 278 -5.71 14.59 28.33
N GLY A 279 -6.72 14.78 27.47
CA GLY A 279 -6.61 15.65 26.29
C GLY A 279 -5.82 15.05 25.11
N TRP A 280 -5.36 13.82 25.24
CA TRP A 280 -4.73 13.09 24.15
C TRP A 280 -5.77 12.68 23.10
N LYS A 281 -5.38 12.76 21.84
CA LYS A 281 -6.08 12.09 20.75
C LYS A 281 -5.18 11.04 20.13
N LYS A 282 -5.79 9.98 19.64
CA LYS A 282 -5.14 8.96 18.83
C LYS A 282 -5.88 8.77 17.52
N LEU A 283 -5.17 8.35 16.49
CA LEU A 283 -5.77 7.82 15.28
C LEU A 283 -4.92 6.71 14.70
N THR A 284 -5.52 5.88 13.88
CA THR A 284 -4.84 4.82 13.15
C THR A 284 -4.41 5.35 11.79
N ALA A 285 -3.15 5.10 11.42
CA ALA A 285 -2.62 5.45 10.11
C ALA A 285 -1.77 4.30 9.54
N PHE A 286 -1.62 4.26 8.22
CA PHE A 286 -0.77 3.29 7.54
C PHE A 286 0.51 3.97 7.06
N ALA A 287 1.68 3.55 7.55
CA ALA A 287 2.96 4.09 7.11
C ALA A 287 3.31 3.54 5.71
N VAL A 288 3.39 4.42 4.71
CA VAL A 288 3.46 4.05 3.29
C VAL A 288 4.71 3.26 2.95
N VAL A 289 5.87 3.71 3.46
CA VAL A 289 7.17 3.09 3.16
C VAL A 289 7.42 1.85 4.01
N ALA A 290 7.06 1.90 5.29
CA ALA A 290 7.27 0.79 6.22
C ALA A 290 6.22 -0.32 6.07
N GLU A 291 5.15 -0.07 5.30
CA GLU A 291 4.03 -0.97 5.04
C GLU A 291 3.37 -1.55 6.32
N GLU A 292 3.36 -0.76 7.39
CA GLU A 292 2.85 -1.15 8.71
C GLU A 292 1.75 -0.19 9.19
N THR A 293 0.83 -0.72 10.00
CA THR A 293 -0.14 0.11 10.72
C THR A 293 0.49 0.72 11.95
N VAL A 294 0.33 2.03 12.11
CA VAL A 294 0.83 2.81 13.23
C VAL A 294 -0.31 3.54 13.93
N THR A 295 -0.19 3.68 15.24
CA THR A 295 -1.07 4.53 16.04
C THR A 295 -0.39 5.87 16.25
N LEU A 296 -0.97 6.93 15.71
CA LEU A 296 -0.53 8.29 15.94
C LEU A 296 -1.22 8.83 17.19
N PHE A 297 -0.49 9.52 18.05
CA PHE A 297 -1.08 10.22 19.20
C PHE A 297 -0.44 11.57 19.44
N ASN A 298 -1.26 12.53 19.85
CA ASN A 298 -0.87 13.91 20.12
C ASN A 298 -1.85 14.53 21.12
N ASN A 299 -1.37 15.46 21.94
CA ASN A 299 -2.16 16.21 22.92
C ASN A 299 -2.18 17.73 22.66
N GLU A 300 -1.68 18.16 21.50
CA GLU A 300 -1.53 19.57 21.09
C GLU A 300 -2.47 19.93 19.92
N GLY A 301 -3.42 19.04 19.61
CA GLY A 301 -4.44 19.26 18.58
C GLY A 301 -3.97 19.05 17.13
N LEU A 302 -2.76 18.51 16.90
CA LEU A 302 -2.22 18.29 15.55
C LEU A 302 -3.02 17.29 14.72
N LEU A 303 -3.72 16.38 15.39
CA LEU A 303 -4.52 15.34 14.74
C LEU A 303 -5.95 15.81 14.44
N ASP A 304 -6.40 16.92 15.03
CA ASP A 304 -7.81 17.32 15.11
C ASP A 304 -8.48 17.52 13.76
N LYS A 305 -7.70 17.96 12.76
CA LYS A 305 -8.19 18.31 11.43
C LYS A 305 -7.94 17.21 10.41
N LEU A 306 -7.46 16.05 10.82
CA LEU A 306 -7.16 14.94 9.92
C LEU A 306 -8.39 14.08 9.69
N GLY A 307 -8.70 13.84 8.42
CA GLY A 307 -9.78 12.97 7.98
C GLY A 307 -9.24 11.63 7.49
N SER A 308 -10.09 10.60 7.52
CA SER A 308 -9.79 9.32 6.86
C SER A 308 -9.41 9.55 5.39
N LYS A 309 -8.37 8.85 4.92
CA LYS A 309 -7.74 8.92 3.59
C LYS A 309 -6.86 10.15 3.35
N ASP A 310 -6.68 11.05 4.31
CA ASP A 310 -5.66 12.10 4.19
C ASP A 310 -4.27 11.45 4.07
N LEU A 311 -3.51 11.84 3.05
CA LEU A 311 -2.08 11.53 2.96
C LEU A 311 -1.32 12.63 3.70
N VAL A 312 -0.55 12.26 4.71
CA VAL A 312 0.17 13.21 5.54
C VAL A 312 1.59 12.75 5.78
N LEU A 313 2.54 13.69 5.83
CA LEU A 313 3.89 13.45 6.29
C LEU A 313 3.92 13.69 7.81
N ILE A 314 4.42 12.71 8.56
CA ILE A 314 4.50 12.75 10.02
C ILE A 314 5.95 12.77 10.46
N HIS A 315 6.25 13.63 11.44
CA HIS A 315 7.48 13.58 12.21
C HIS A 315 7.12 13.37 13.70
N GLY A 316 7.79 12.41 14.34
CA GLY A 316 7.48 12.05 15.71
C GLY A 316 8.44 11.04 16.33
N ASP A 317 8.13 10.66 17.57
CA ASP A 317 8.88 9.65 18.32
C ASP A 317 8.13 8.31 18.24
N LYS A 318 8.71 7.32 17.55
CA LYS A 318 8.15 5.97 17.40
C LYS A 318 8.62 5.05 18.52
N ARG A 319 7.70 4.24 19.02
CA ARG A 319 7.93 3.18 20.00
C ARG A 319 7.07 1.96 19.68
N GLY A 320 7.65 0.95 19.03
CA GLY A 320 6.84 -0.12 18.42
C GLY A 320 5.92 0.47 17.36
N SER A 321 4.62 0.15 17.34
CA SER A 321 3.65 0.72 16.40
C SER A 321 3.11 2.10 16.81
N ASN A 322 3.53 2.64 17.96
CA ASN A 322 3.01 3.88 18.53
C ASN A 322 3.93 5.05 18.15
N ILE A 323 3.39 6.10 17.53
CA ILE A 323 4.12 7.32 17.19
C ILE A 323 3.53 8.53 17.92
N LYS A 324 4.35 9.15 18.79
CA LYS A 324 4.03 10.46 19.37
C LYS A 324 4.29 11.53 18.32
N VAL A 325 3.23 12.07 17.75
CA VAL A 325 3.33 13.04 16.65
C VAL A 325 3.76 14.40 17.20
N LYS A 326 4.86 14.93 16.65
CA LYS A 326 5.38 16.27 16.90
C LYS A 326 5.00 17.23 15.80
N MET A 327 4.95 16.76 14.54
CA MET A 327 4.52 17.55 13.39
C MET A 327 3.69 16.72 12.41
N VAL A 328 2.78 17.40 11.72
CA VAL A 328 1.96 16.88 10.63
C VAL A 328 2.03 17.86 9.47
N SER A 329 2.36 17.38 8.27
CA SER A 329 2.15 18.11 7.02
C SER A 329 1.14 17.38 6.16
N VAL A 330 0.02 18.04 5.83
CA VAL A 330 -1.00 17.42 4.98
C VAL A 330 -0.55 17.50 3.53
N MET A 331 -0.27 16.34 2.93
CA MET A 331 0.20 16.22 1.55
C MET A 331 -0.97 16.21 0.57
N GLN A 332 -2.04 15.51 0.93
CA GLN A 332 -3.27 15.45 0.15
C GLN A 332 -4.46 15.28 1.11
N LYS A 333 -5.46 16.15 0.97
CA LYS A 333 -6.76 15.98 1.62
C LYS A 333 -7.59 14.99 0.83
N ALA A 334 -8.36 14.14 1.51
CA ALA A 334 -9.40 13.36 0.86
C ALA A 334 -10.41 14.33 0.22
N ASP A 335 -10.70 14.17 -1.08
CA ASP A 335 -11.70 14.99 -1.76
C ASP A 335 -13.06 14.80 -1.06
N GLU A 336 -13.50 15.81 -0.32
CA GLU A 336 -14.88 15.91 0.12
C GLU A 336 -15.71 16.17 -1.14
N GLY A 337 -16.30 15.12 -1.70
CA GLY A 337 -17.11 15.18 -2.90
C GLY A 337 -18.15 16.30 -2.83
N GLY A 338 -17.90 17.37 -3.58
CA GLY A 338 -18.79 18.50 -3.77
C GLY A 338 -18.71 18.93 -5.22
N GLU A 339 -19.80 18.71 -5.96
CA GLU A 339 -20.05 19.36 -7.26
C GLU A 339 -19.85 20.88 -7.15
N LYS A 340 -19.14 21.45 -8.12
CA LYS A 340 -19.40 22.78 -8.73
C LYS A 340 -18.45 22.95 -9.92
N SER A 341 -18.98 22.83 -11.13
CA SER A 341 -19.44 23.94 -11.98
C SER A 341 -18.30 24.86 -12.41
N SER A 342 -17.97 24.72 -13.70
CA SER A 342 -17.14 25.63 -14.50
C SER A 342 -17.55 27.08 -14.33
N GLU A 343 -16.63 27.95 -13.96
CA GLU A 343 -16.64 29.36 -14.35
C GLU A 343 -15.18 29.84 -14.47
N GLU A 344 -14.79 30.18 -15.69
CA GLU A 344 -13.53 30.86 -16.02
C GLU A 344 -13.50 32.26 -15.42
N PRO A 345 -12.35 32.76 -14.92
CA PRO A 345 -12.25 34.17 -14.52
C PRO A 345 -11.93 35.03 -15.75
N LYS A 346 -12.84 35.96 -16.06
CA LYS A 346 -12.56 37.11 -16.92
C LYS A 346 -11.63 38.08 -16.20
N ASN A 347 -10.60 38.50 -16.93
CA ASN A 347 -9.73 39.62 -16.60
C ASN A 347 -10.50 40.94 -16.59
N GLU A 348 -10.27 41.78 -15.59
CA GLU A 348 -10.41 43.23 -15.75
C GLU A 348 -9.35 43.96 -14.92
N ALA A 349 -8.74 44.96 -15.55
CA ALA A 349 -7.58 45.70 -15.09
C ALA A 349 -7.91 47.18 -14.88
N GLY A 350 -7.18 47.81 -13.95
CA GLY A 350 -7.11 49.27 -13.70
C GLY A 350 -7.86 49.69 -12.43
N LYS A 351 -7.41 50.65 -11.61
CA LYS A 351 -6.16 51.42 -11.42
C LYS A 351 -6.30 52.12 -10.02
N PRO A 352 -5.40 53.00 -9.52
CA PRO A 352 -4.90 52.95 -8.15
C PRO A 352 -5.37 54.09 -7.23
N SER A 353 -4.84 54.06 -5.99
CA SER A 353 -4.74 55.11 -4.94
C SER A 353 -5.78 55.07 -3.81
N GLU A 354 -5.32 54.78 -2.59
CA GLU A 354 -5.13 55.77 -1.51
C GLU A 354 -4.60 55.06 -0.25
N GLU A 355 -3.45 55.49 0.26
CA GLU A 355 -3.10 55.33 1.68
C GLU A 355 -3.95 56.32 2.48
N PRO A 356 -4.43 55.98 3.70
CA PRO A 356 -3.58 56.31 4.86
C PRO A 356 -3.73 55.43 6.12
N LYS A 357 -2.65 55.49 6.90
CA LYS A 357 -2.54 55.51 8.38
C LYS A 357 -2.44 54.19 9.16
N GLU A 358 -1.33 54.18 9.91
CA GLU A 358 -0.95 53.27 10.98
C GLU A 358 -2.08 52.95 11.95
N SER A 359 -2.29 51.66 12.18
CA SER A 359 -2.75 51.15 13.46
C SER A 359 -2.00 49.86 13.77
N LYS A 360 -1.30 49.86 14.91
CA LYS A 360 -0.63 48.70 15.50
C LYS A 360 -1.57 47.50 15.51
N THR A 361 -1.19 46.41 14.86
CA THR A 361 -1.77 45.08 15.14
C THR A 361 -0.75 44.03 14.75
N GLU A 362 -0.47 43.13 15.69
CA GLU A 362 0.45 42.00 15.57
C GLU A 362 0.20 41.24 14.26
N SER A 363 1.22 41.19 13.39
CA SER A 363 1.13 40.50 12.12
C SER A 363 1.08 39.00 12.35
N LYS A 364 -0.11 38.40 12.22
CA LYS A 364 -0.24 36.94 12.08
C LYS A 364 0.41 36.54 10.76
N ASP A 365 1.48 35.75 10.84
CA ASP A 365 2.06 35.06 9.70
C ASP A 365 0.95 34.31 8.94
N SER A 366 0.80 34.60 7.66
CA SER A 366 -0.22 33.96 6.81
C SER A 366 0.46 33.08 5.79
N VAL A 367 0.07 31.80 5.78
CA VAL A 367 0.52 30.84 4.78
C VAL A 367 -0.12 31.23 3.44
N LEU A 368 0.72 31.53 2.45
CA LEU A 368 0.28 31.88 1.10
C LEU A 368 0.03 30.64 0.25
N LYS A 369 0.91 29.64 0.35
CA LYS A 369 0.83 28.39 -0.43
C LYS A 369 1.69 27.30 0.20
N SER A 370 1.21 26.07 0.24
CA SER A 370 1.98 24.88 0.62
C SER A 370 1.96 23.84 -0.50
N GLY A 371 2.97 22.99 -0.56
CA GLY A 371 3.06 21.88 -1.52
C GLY A 371 4.35 21.91 -2.33
N VAL A 372 4.30 21.33 -3.53
CA VAL A 372 5.49 21.19 -4.39
C VAL A 372 5.81 22.50 -5.12
N PHE A 373 7.05 22.96 -4.98
CA PHE A 373 7.61 24.11 -5.68
C PHE A 373 8.75 23.65 -6.58
N ALA A 374 8.71 24.06 -7.85
CA ALA A 374 9.91 24.09 -8.68
C ALA A 374 10.67 25.37 -8.33
N ILE A 375 11.92 25.22 -7.89
CA ILE A 375 12.75 26.33 -7.45
C ILE A 375 14.06 26.34 -8.23
N THR A 376 14.62 27.53 -8.45
CA THR A 376 16.00 27.69 -8.94
C THR A 376 16.82 28.48 -7.93
N LEU A 377 17.94 27.93 -7.46
CA LEU A 377 18.81 28.64 -6.51
C LEU A 377 19.47 29.85 -7.18
N LYS A 378 19.35 31.01 -6.54
CA LYS A 378 19.96 32.30 -6.95
C LYS A 378 21.10 32.74 -6.04
N SER A 379 21.36 32.00 -4.99
CA SER A 379 22.54 32.19 -4.15
C SER A 379 22.98 30.85 -3.57
N ALA A 380 24.27 30.72 -3.28
CA ALA A 380 24.77 29.64 -2.44
C ALA A 380 24.03 29.60 -1.08
N PRO A 381 23.72 28.40 -0.55
CA PRO A 381 23.21 28.23 0.80
C PRO A 381 24.16 28.77 1.87
N ALA A 382 23.66 29.56 2.81
CA ALA A 382 24.46 30.15 3.89
C ALA A 382 23.85 29.89 5.28
N PRO A 383 24.66 29.59 6.30
CA PRO A 383 24.19 29.43 7.66
C PRO A 383 23.76 30.75 8.28
N ALA A 384 22.72 30.71 9.10
CA ALA A 384 22.25 31.83 9.90
C ALA A 384 21.48 31.35 11.13
N VAL A 385 21.02 32.28 11.96
CA VAL A 385 20.15 32.01 13.11
C VAL A 385 18.81 32.70 12.88
N LYS A 386 17.70 31.97 12.97
CA LYS A 386 16.34 32.51 12.93
C LYS A 386 15.61 32.14 14.20
N SER A 387 15.11 33.13 14.93
CA SER A 387 14.31 32.92 16.16
C SER A 387 14.99 32.00 17.19
N GLY A 388 16.32 32.04 17.28
CA GLY A 388 17.12 31.21 18.19
C GLY A 388 17.49 29.83 17.64
N GLU A 389 17.06 29.47 16.44
CA GLU A 389 17.41 28.20 15.79
C GLU A 389 18.44 28.42 14.68
N ASP A 390 19.42 27.52 14.61
CA ASP A 390 20.36 27.46 13.49
C ASP A 390 19.65 26.99 12.23
N VAL A 391 19.73 27.76 11.15
CA VAL A 391 19.06 27.51 9.88
C VAL A 391 20.00 27.75 8.70
N ILE A 392 19.64 27.22 7.53
CA ILE A 392 20.32 27.56 6.27
C ILE A 392 19.36 28.37 5.40
N TYR A 393 19.84 29.47 4.84
CA TYR A 393 19.09 30.29 3.91
C TYR A 393 19.69 30.24 2.51
N ALA A 394 18.83 30.33 1.49
CA ALA A 394 19.22 30.61 0.12
C ALA A 394 18.17 31.52 -0.54
N ARG A 395 18.59 32.35 -1.51
CA ARG A 395 17.64 33.01 -2.41
C ARG A 395 17.24 32.03 -3.49
N VAL A 396 15.95 31.93 -3.76
CA VAL A 396 15.42 31.04 -4.79
C VAL A 396 14.43 31.78 -5.65
N GLU A 397 14.37 31.43 -6.93
CA GLU A 397 13.31 31.88 -7.82
C GLU A 397 12.20 30.84 -7.85
N VAL A 398 10.97 31.30 -7.63
CA VAL A 398 9.74 30.50 -7.61
C VAL A 398 8.64 31.30 -8.29
N ASN A 399 8.01 30.75 -9.34
CA ASN A 399 6.98 31.44 -10.14
C ASN A 399 7.44 32.84 -10.63
N ASN A 400 8.69 32.94 -11.11
CA ASN A 400 9.34 34.19 -11.55
C ASN A 400 9.51 35.27 -10.47
N GLU A 401 9.38 34.91 -9.19
CA GLU A 401 9.61 35.79 -8.05
C GLU A 401 10.80 35.29 -7.22
N THR A 402 11.70 36.19 -6.82
CA THR A 402 12.79 35.83 -5.91
C THR A 402 12.28 35.88 -4.47
N VAL A 403 12.34 34.73 -3.79
CA VAL A 403 11.92 34.58 -2.39
C VAL A 403 13.07 34.05 -1.55
N LEU A 404 12.99 34.28 -0.23
CA LEU A 404 13.97 33.75 0.71
C LEU A 404 13.56 32.35 1.13
N MET A 405 14.40 31.36 0.87
CA MET A 405 14.17 29.98 1.32
C MET A 405 14.90 29.70 2.63
N VAL A 406 14.25 28.99 3.55
CA VAL A 406 14.79 28.62 4.87
C VAL A 406 14.70 27.12 5.05
N ALA A 407 15.82 26.48 5.36
CA ALA A 407 15.90 25.11 5.80
C ALA A 407 16.21 25.05 7.29
N ARG A 408 15.46 24.23 8.02
CA ARG A 408 15.67 23.96 9.45
C ARG A 408 16.02 22.48 9.66
N GLU A 409 16.54 22.15 10.84
CA GLU A 409 16.79 20.76 11.28
C GLU A 409 17.58 19.92 10.25
N GLY A 410 17.07 18.72 9.89
CA GLY A 410 17.70 17.79 8.96
C GLY A 410 17.78 18.29 7.52
N TYR A 411 16.93 19.24 7.13
CA TYR A 411 16.91 19.80 5.78
C TYR A 411 18.07 20.78 5.50
N ARG A 412 18.76 21.24 6.56
CA ARG A 412 19.93 22.13 6.45
C ARG A 412 21.07 21.49 5.67
N GLU A 413 21.38 20.23 5.97
CA GLU A 413 22.46 19.51 5.31
C GLU A 413 22.14 19.25 3.85
N ILE A 414 20.87 19.02 3.52
CA ILE A 414 20.44 18.78 2.15
C ILE A 414 20.45 20.08 1.33
N LEU A 415 20.02 21.20 1.92
CA LEU A 415 20.10 22.48 1.20
C LEU A 415 21.55 22.86 0.89
N LYS A 416 22.51 22.56 1.78
CA LYS A 416 23.95 22.81 1.56
C LYS A 416 24.55 22.05 0.38
N THR A 417 23.96 20.93 -0.05
CA THR A 417 24.49 20.17 -1.19
C THR A 417 24.13 20.77 -2.55
N LEU A 418 23.19 21.72 -2.58
CA LEU A 418 22.77 22.37 -3.81
C LEU A 418 23.72 23.51 -4.20
N SER A 419 24.08 23.55 -5.48
CA SER A 419 24.84 24.64 -6.08
C SER A 419 23.92 25.78 -6.53
N GLU A 420 24.47 27.00 -6.60
CA GLU A 420 23.80 28.13 -7.24
C GLU A 420 23.46 27.79 -8.70
N GLY A 421 22.27 28.14 -9.15
CA GLY A 421 21.73 27.79 -10.47
C GLY A 421 21.02 26.42 -10.52
N ALA A 422 21.14 25.58 -9.49
CA ALA A 422 20.44 24.29 -9.45
C ALA A 422 18.92 24.50 -9.48
N THR A 423 18.23 23.72 -10.31
CA THR A 423 16.77 23.69 -10.39
C THR A 423 16.25 22.38 -9.84
N VAL A 424 15.44 22.44 -8.79
CA VAL A 424 14.97 21.26 -8.05
C VAL A 424 13.49 21.39 -7.71
N LYS A 425 12.82 20.25 -7.53
CA LYS A 425 11.46 20.21 -6.98
C LYS A 425 11.52 19.88 -5.51
N ILE A 426 10.99 20.79 -4.70
CA ILE A 426 10.93 20.65 -3.26
C ILE A 426 9.50 20.72 -2.76
N ASN A 427 9.25 20.11 -1.63
CA ASN A 427 8.07 20.34 -0.83
C ASN A 427 8.37 21.51 0.12
N GLY A 428 7.42 22.42 0.26
CA GLY A 428 7.62 23.57 1.13
C GLY A 428 6.36 24.34 1.45
N ARG A 429 6.56 25.42 2.21
CA ARG A 429 5.50 26.32 2.64
C ARG A 429 5.92 27.77 2.43
N LEU A 430 5.26 28.44 1.50
CA LEU A 430 5.43 29.86 1.25
C LEU A 430 4.57 30.66 2.22
N VAL A 431 5.21 31.45 3.08
CA VAL A 431 4.58 32.26 4.13
C VAL A 431 4.90 33.72 3.87
N ARG A 432 3.93 34.60 4.18
CA ARG A 432 4.19 36.04 4.25
C ARG A 432 4.58 36.40 5.69
N GLU A 433 5.82 36.82 5.87
CA GLU A 433 6.37 37.33 7.14
C GLU A 433 6.62 38.83 6.98
N GLY A 434 5.74 39.65 7.54
CA GLY A 434 5.73 41.10 7.30
C GLY A 434 5.60 41.42 5.80
N GLU A 435 6.56 42.17 5.25
CA GLU A 435 6.61 42.54 3.83
C GLU A 435 7.29 41.48 2.94
N ARG A 436 7.86 40.42 3.51
CA ARG A 436 8.66 39.44 2.79
C ARG A 436 7.93 38.12 2.61
N LYS A 437 8.18 37.46 1.49
CA LYS A 437 7.78 36.07 1.26
C LYS A 437 8.94 35.15 1.61
N VAL A 438 8.65 34.15 2.45
CA VAL A 438 9.61 33.18 2.95
C VAL A 438 9.12 31.79 2.60
N LEU A 439 9.95 31.03 1.89
CA LEU A 439 9.69 29.64 1.55
C LEU A 439 10.38 28.74 2.57
N TYR A 440 9.61 28.03 3.38
CA TYR A 440 10.15 27.00 4.26
C TYR A 440 10.34 25.71 3.49
N PHE A 441 11.57 25.20 3.51
CA PHE A 441 11.94 23.95 2.87
C PHE A 441 11.57 22.78 3.78
N GLU A 442 10.68 21.91 3.32
CA GLU A 442 10.08 20.81 4.09
C GLU A 442 10.36 19.42 3.46
N GLY A 443 11.14 19.32 2.38
CA GLY A 443 11.58 18.03 1.81
C GLY A 443 11.85 18.05 0.30
N PHE A 444 12.58 17.08 -0.24
CA PHE A 444 12.79 16.93 -1.69
C PHE A 444 11.70 16.06 -2.32
N VAL A 445 11.29 16.40 -3.55
CA VAL A 445 10.29 15.62 -4.31
C VAL A 445 10.96 14.85 -5.45
N GLU A 446 11.97 15.43 -6.11
CA GLU A 446 12.87 14.75 -7.07
C GLU A 446 13.96 15.74 -7.54
N ALA A 447 15.19 15.26 -7.72
CA ALA A 447 16.24 16.02 -8.39
C ALA A 447 16.10 15.83 -9.91
N SER A 448 15.87 16.92 -10.65
CA SER A 448 16.14 16.90 -12.08
C SER A 448 17.65 16.70 -12.23
N ALA A 449 18.08 15.58 -12.82
CA ALA A 449 19.43 15.49 -13.35
C ALA A 449 19.63 16.65 -14.35
N ALA A 450 20.70 17.41 -14.17
CA ALA A 450 21.18 18.38 -15.15
C ALA A 450 21.94 17.67 -16.27
#